data_AF-A0A7J7LFM7-F1
#
_entry.id   AF-A0A7J7LFM7-F1
#
_cell.length_a   1.000
_cell.length_b   1.000
_cell.length_c   1.000
_cell.angle_alpha   90.00
_cell.angle_beta   90.00
_cell.angle_gamma   90.00
#
_symmetry.space_group_name_H-M   'P 1'
#
loop_
_entity.id
_entity.type
_entity.pdbx_description
1 polymer ?
#
loop_
_entity_poly.entity_id
_entity_poly.type
_entity_poly.pdbx_seq_one_letter_code
_entity_poly.pdbx_strand_id
1 'polypeptide(L)'
;MGAKENSAATLFSLSVLEEYKIKIGRSTAVKSLVNLSESGTLHGKKDAATTLFNLGCSAIDREGGIPIIVEVVETGSDRGKENAASILMQLCLHSHKLCNLNLQEGAIPSLVALSQSGTLRARQKAQQIINHFRSQRKGIIAKAKS
;
A
#
# COMPACT_ATOMS: atom_id res chain seq x y z
N MET A 1 6.56 -14.43 23.00
CA MET A 1 6.18 -14.24 21.58
C MET A 1 4.78 -14.78 21.40
N GLY A 2 3.83 -13.94 21.03
CA GLY A 2 2.46 -14.34 20.73
C GLY A 2 2.37 -15.01 19.35
N ALA A 3 1.41 -15.92 19.16
CA ALA A 3 1.23 -16.65 17.91
C ALA A 3 1.17 -15.75 16.66
N LYS A 4 0.58 -14.55 16.79
CA LYS A 4 0.49 -13.56 15.69
C LYS A 4 1.85 -13.01 15.24
N GLU A 5 2.82 -12.91 16.15
CA GLU A 5 4.17 -12.38 15.86
C GLU A 5 5.01 -13.42 15.14
N ASN A 6 4.91 -14.68 15.57
CA ASN A 6 5.52 -15.79 14.85
C ASN A 6 4.96 -15.90 13.43
N SER A 7 3.64 -15.76 13.26
CA SER A 7 3.03 -15.74 11.93
C SER A 7 3.54 -14.59 11.06
N ALA A 8 3.71 -13.38 11.60
CA ALA A 8 4.26 -12.26 10.84
C ALA A 8 5.74 -12.43 10.48
N ALA A 9 6.55 -13.02 11.37
CA ALA A 9 7.93 -13.36 11.06
C ALA A 9 8.02 -14.45 9.96
N THR A 10 7.16 -15.46 9.99
CA THR A 10 7.06 -16.47 8.92
C THR A 10 6.62 -15.84 7.60
N LEU A 11 5.58 -14.99 7.63
CA LEU A 11 5.11 -14.27 6.44
C LEU A 11 6.19 -13.31 5.91
N PHE A 12 6.98 -12.70 6.78
CA PHE A 12 8.15 -11.91 6.40
C PHE A 12 9.17 -12.77 5.64
N SER A 13 9.60 -13.89 6.23
CA SER A 13 10.55 -14.81 5.60
C SER A 13 10.04 -15.38 4.27
N LEU A 14 8.73 -15.58 4.13
CA LEU A 14 8.12 -16.03 2.88
C LEU A 14 7.93 -14.88 1.87
N SER A 15 7.69 -13.65 2.33
CA SER A 15 7.48 -12.49 1.47
C SER A 15 8.71 -12.09 0.67
N VAL A 16 9.90 -12.57 1.04
CA VAL A 16 11.13 -12.33 0.27
C VAL A 16 11.19 -13.20 -1.00
N LEU A 17 10.37 -14.25 -1.08
CA LEU A 17 10.31 -15.20 -2.19
C LEU A 17 9.13 -14.89 -3.11
N GLU A 18 9.39 -14.63 -4.40
CA GLU A 18 8.37 -14.23 -5.38
C GLU A 18 7.19 -15.21 -5.49
N GLU A 19 7.46 -16.51 -5.37
CA GLU A 19 6.45 -17.56 -5.46
C GLU A 19 5.41 -17.53 -4.33
N TYR A 20 5.78 -16.99 -3.16
CA TYR A 20 4.90 -16.91 -2.00
C TYR A 20 4.21 -15.54 -1.88
N LYS A 21 4.76 -14.48 -2.48
CA LYS A 21 4.15 -13.14 -2.45
C LYS A 21 2.72 -13.14 -2.97
N ILE A 22 2.46 -13.88 -4.06
CA ILE A 22 1.11 -14.00 -4.63
C ILE A 22 0.15 -14.70 -3.67
N LYS A 23 0.58 -15.82 -3.05
CA LYS A 23 -0.26 -16.59 -2.11
C LYS A 23 -0.58 -15.80 -0.85
N ILE A 24 0.40 -15.08 -0.31
CA ILE A 24 0.23 -14.22 0.86
C ILE A 24 -0.71 -13.04 0.53
N GLY A 25 -0.50 -12.41 -0.63
CA GLY A 25 -1.31 -11.31 -1.12
C GLY A 25 -2.81 -11.60 -1.26
N ARG A 26 -3.15 -12.83 -1.67
CA ARG A 26 -4.54 -13.31 -1.82
C ARG A 26 -5.20 -13.75 -0.52
N SER A 27 -4.41 -13.91 0.53
CA SER A 27 -4.91 -14.40 1.81
C SER A 27 -5.39 -13.24 2.68
N THR A 28 -6.17 -13.58 3.71
CA THR A 28 -6.54 -12.63 4.79
C THR A 28 -5.34 -12.18 5.63
N ALA A 29 -4.12 -12.67 5.32
CA ALA A 29 -2.89 -12.25 5.96
C ALA A 29 -2.61 -10.77 5.74
N VAL A 30 -2.94 -10.17 4.59
CA VAL A 30 -2.73 -8.72 4.37
C VAL A 30 -3.44 -7.89 5.42
N LYS A 31 -4.74 -8.15 5.65
CA LYS A 31 -5.54 -7.47 6.70
C LYS A 31 -4.97 -7.75 8.10
N SER A 32 -4.52 -8.98 8.35
CA SER A 32 -3.94 -9.37 9.63
C SER A 32 -2.59 -8.73 9.91
N LEU A 33 -1.75 -8.56 8.88
CA LEU A 33 -0.46 -7.86 8.94
C LEU A 33 -0.68 -6.35 9.16
N VAL A 34 -1.68 -5.75 8.51
CA VAL A 34 -2.06 -4.36 8.77
C VAL A 34 -2.46 -4.18 10.24
N ASN A 35 -3.32 -5.05 10.78
CA ASN A 35 -3.75 -5.02 12.18
C ASN A 35 -2.60 -5.32 13.17
N LEU A 36 -1.63 -6.16 12.80
CA LEU A 36 -0.47 -6.45 13.64
C LEU A 36 0.53 -5.28 13.66
N SER A 37 0.62 -4.52 12.56
CA SER A 37 1.35 -3.25 12.51
C SER A 37 0.79 -2.21 13.51
N GLU A 38 -0.46 -2.39 13.95
CA GLU A 38 -1.16 -1.53 14.91
C GLU A 38 -1.01 -2.01 16.37
N SER A 39 -1.23 -3.31 16.65
CA SER A 39 -1.36 -3.84 18.02
C SER A 39 -0.25 -4.78 18.49
N GLY A 40 0.74 -5.10 17.64
CA GLY A 40 1.85 -6.00 17.99
C GLY A 40 2.98 -5.36 18.82
N THR A 41 3.92 -6.18 19.29
CA THR A 41 5.19 -5.70 19.85
C THR A 41 6.03 -4.95 18.80
N LEU A 42 7.07 -4.23 19.22
CA LEU A 42 7.97 -3.50 18.31
C LEU A 42 8.50 -4.38 17.16
N HIS A 43 8.83 -5.65 17.46
CA HIS A 43 9.26 -6.64 16.47
C HIS A 43 8.13 -7.07 15.53
N GLY A 44 6.97 -7.48 16.06
CA GLY A 44 5.83 -7.87 15.24
C GLY A 44 5.33 -6.75 14.32
N LYS A 45 5.42 -5.50 14.77
CA LYS A 45 5.11 -4.31 13.96
C LYS A 45 6.08 -4.10 12.80
N LYS A 46 7.38 -4.28 13.07
CA LYS A 46 8.44 -4.18 12.06
C LYS A 46 8.25 -5.27 11.00
N ASP A 47 8.11 -6.52 11.42
CA ASP A 47 7.98 -7.66 10.51
C ASP A 47 6.71 -7.57 9.67
N ALA A 48 5.60 -7.12 10.26
CA ALA A 48 4.37 -6.89 9.51
C ALA A 48 4.50 -5.78 8.47
N ALA A 49 5.13 -4.66 8.82
CA ALA A 49 5.35 -3.55 7.90
C ALA A 49 6.28 -3.95 6.74
N THR A 50 7.37 -4.67 7.03
CA THR A 50 8.30 -5.15 6.01
C THR A 50 7.66 -6.22 5.12
N THR A 51 6.85 -7.11 5.67
CA THR A 51 6.06 -8.07 4.88
C THR A 51 5.14 -7.34 3.90
N LEU A 52 4.35 -6.37 4.37
CA LEU A 52 3.44 -5.59 3.51
C LEU A 52 4.18 -4.83 2.41
N PHE A 53 5.37 -4.30 2.72
CA PHE A 53 6.25 -3.67 1.74
C PHE A 53 6.74 -4.67 0.68
N ASN A 54 7.19 -5.86 1.10
CA ASN A 54 7.69 -6.90 0.19
C ASN A 54 6.59 -7.47 -0.72
N LEU A 55 5.34 -7.53 -0.24
CA LEU A 55 4.17 -7.93 -1.03
C LEU A 55 3.75 -6.87 -2.05
N GLY A 56 4.13 -5.61 -1.81
CA GLY A 56 3.68 -4.41 -2.50
C GLY A 56 3.92 -4.36 -4.02
N CYS A 57 4.73 -5.25 -4.61
CA CYS A 57 4.95 -5.24 -6.07
C CYS A 57 4.29 -6.40 -6.81
N SER A 58 4.20 -7.61 -6.25
CA SER A 58 3.70 -8.78 -6.99
C SER A 58 2.33 -9.32 -6.53
N ALA A 59 1.89 -9.02 -5.31
CA ALA A 59 0.54 -9.37 -4.86
C ALA A 59 -0.56 -8.48 -5.47
N ILE A 60 -0.21 -7.22 -5.74
CA ILE A 60 -1.18 -6.16 -6.01
C ILE A 60 -1.54 -6.08 -7.51
N ASP A 61 -0.63 -6.50 -8.41
CA ASP A 61 -0.84 -6.46 -9.87
C ASP A 61 -1.80 -7.53 -10.41
N ARG A 62 -2.10 -8.57 -9.63
CA ARG A 62 -2.89 -9.70 -10.14
C ARG A 62 -4.29 -9.89 -9.55
N GLU A 63 -4.58 -9.57 -8.27
CA GLU A 63 -5.86 -10.01 -7.66
C GLU A 63 -6.43 -9.11 -6.54
N GLY A 64 -6.62 -7.80 -6.78
CA GLY A 64 -7.51 -7.00 -5.91
C GLY A 64 -6.94 -6.55 -4.56
N GLY A 65 -5.61 -6.43 -4.45
CA GLY A 65 -4.98 -5.84 -3.26
C GLY A 65 -5.16 -4.32 -3.14
N ILE A 66 -5.37 -3.62 -4.26
CA ILE A 66 -5.53 -2.16 -4.29
C ILE A 66 -6.75 -1.69 -3.48
N PRO A 67 -7.97 -2.25 -3.67
CA PRO A 67 -9.14 -1.88 -2.86
C PRO A 67 -8.89 -1.93 -1.35
N ILE A 68 -8.22 -2.99 -0.87
CA ILE A 68 -7.91 -3.18 0.55
C ILE A 68 -6.95 -2.09 1.04
N ILE A 69 -5.96 -1.72 0.22
CA ILE A 69 -5.00 -0.68 0.59
C ILE A 69 -5.66 0.70 0.59
N VAL A 70 -6.58 0.96 -0.35
CA VAL A 70 -7.39 2.18 -0.36
C VAL A 70 -8.27 2.26 0.88
N GLU A 71 -8.95 1.16 1.26
CA GLU A 71 -9.74 1.08 2.50
C GLU A 71 -8.89 1.42 3.74
N VAL A 72 -7.63 0.95 3.79
CA VAL A 72 -6.71 1.27 4.89
C VAL A 72 -6.27 2.74 4.88
N VAL A 73 -6.13 3.37 3.70
CA VAL A 73 -5.88 4.82 3.59
C VAL A 73 -7.06 5.63 4.15
N GLU A 74 -8.28 5.12 4.07
CA GLU A 74 -9.49 5.80 4.57
C GLU A 74 -9.71 5.57 6.06
N THR A 75 -9.76 4.30 6.46
CA THR A 75 -10.25 3.85 7.77
C THR A 75 -9.15 3.44 8.73
N GLY A 76 -7.91 3.30 8.25
CA GLY A 76 -6.78 2.87 9.06
C GLY A 76 -6.34 3.90 10.09
N SER A 77 -5.53 3.45 11.05
CA SER A 77 -4.82 4.32 11.99
C SER A 77 -3.83 5.24 11.26
N ASP A 78 -3.39 6.32 11.92
CA ASP A 78 -2.43 7.28 11.36
C ASP A 78 -1.18 6.61 10.74
N ARG A 79 -0.67 5.57 11.40
CA ARG A 79 0.48 4.80 10.92
C ARG A 79 0.12 3.79 9.83
N GLY A 80 -1.06 3.18 9.92
CA GLY A 80 -1.60 2.31 8.86
C GLY A 80 -1.81 3.07 7.56
N LYS A 81 -2.37 4.28 7.64
CA LYS A 81 -2.54 5.22 6.53
C LYS A 81 -1.22 5.62 5.89
N GLU A 82 -0.20 5.91 6.71
CA GLU A 82 1.15 6.21 6.20
C GLU A 82 1.75 5.03 5.42
N ASN A 83 1.63 3.82 5.97
CA ASN A 83 2.14 2.60 5.34
C ASN A 83 1.39 2.29 4.04
N ALA A 84 0.07 2.36 4.06
CA ALA A 84 -0.77 2.14 2.89
C ALA A 84 -0.47 3.15 1.78
N ALA A 85 -0.32 4.44 2.10
CA ALA A 85 0.11 5.45 1.14
C ALA A 85 1.50 5.15 0.55
N SER A 86 2.42 4.61 1.35
CA SER A 86 3.76 4.21 0.85
C SER A 86 3.67 3.11 -0.20
N ILE A 87 2.81 2.11 0.05
CA ILE A 87 2.58 1.00 -0.88
C ILE A 87 1.93 1.52 -2.17
N LEU A 88 0.90 2.36 -2.07
CA LEU A 88 0.26 3.00 -3.24
C LEU A 88 1.27 3.78 -4.08
N MET A 89 2.17 4.52 -3.45
CA MET A 89 3.22 5.26 -4.15
C MET A 89 4.18 4.34 -4.89
N GLN A 90 4.63 3.27 -4.23
CA GLN A 90 5.55 2.31 -4.86
C GLN A 90 4.92 1.63 -6.06
N LEU A 91 3.65 1.23 -5.97
CA LEU A 91 2.89 0.67 -7.10
C LEU A 91 2.88 1.61 -8.30
N CYS A 92 2.59 2.89 -8.06
CA CYS A 92 2.59 3.92 -9.10
C CYS A 92 3.96 4.09 -9.75
N LEU A 93 5.05 4.00 -8.98
CA LEU A 93 6.42 4.11 -9.48
C LEU A 93 6.86 2.88 -10.28
N HIS A 94 6.36 1.69 -9.95
CA HIS A 94 6.76 0.46 -10.63
C HIS A 94 5.97 0.20 -11.91
N SER A 95 4.70 0.61 -11.99
CA SER A 95 3.86 0.31 -13.16
C SER A 95 2.77 1.35 -13.39
N HIS A 96 2.71 1.87 -14.61
CA HIS A 96 1.60 2.72 -15.08
C HIS A 96 0.25 2.01 -15.00
N LYS A 97 0.20 0.69 -15.21
CA LYS A 97 -1.03 -0.10 -15.09
C LYS A 97 -1.55 -0.09 -13.64
N LEU A 98 -0.67 -0.30 -12.68
CA LEU A 98 -1.00 -0.27 -11.24
C LEU A 98 -1.39 1.14 -10.79
N CYS A 99 -0.71 2.15 -11.32
CA CYS A 99 -1.07 3.55 -11.12
C CYS A 99 -2.51 3.85 -11.58
N ASN A 100 -2.91 3.33 -12.74
CA ASN A 100 -4.27 3.50 -13.25
C ASN A 100 -5.30 2.73 -12.42
N LEU A 101 -4.97 1.53 -11.94
CA LEU A 101 -5.86 0.79 -11.04
C LEU A 101 -6.09 1.56 -9.73
N ASN A 102 -5.06 2.16 -9.13
CA ASN A 102 -5.25 3.05 -7.96
C ASN A 102 -6.26 4.17 -8.23
N LEU A 103 -6.25 4.74 -9.44
CA LEU A 103 -7.22 5.77 -9.84
C LEU A 103 -8.63 5.21 -9.99
N GLN A 104 -8.78 4.01 -10.56
CA GLN A 104 -10.06 3.35 -10.77
C GLN A 104 -10.71 2.92 -9.45
N GLU A 105 -9.91 2.48 -8.49
CA GLU A 105 -10.36 2.02 -7.16
C GLU A 105 -10.64 3.18 -6.19
N GLY A 106 -10.75 4.42 -6.67
CA GLY A 106 -11.17 5.54 -5.85
C GLY A 106 -10.12 6.05 -4.84
N ALA A 107 -8.83 5.82 -5.07
CA ALA A 107 -7.79 6.28 -4.14
C ALA A 107 -7.69 7.82 -4.01
N ILE A 108 -8.19 8.60 -4.99
CA ILE A 108 -8.04 10.06 -4.99
C ILE A 108 -8.72 10.73 -3.78
N PRO A 109 -10.02 10.54 -3.52
CA PRO A 109 -10.68 11.08 -2.33
C PRO A 109 -9.93 10.76 -1.03
N SER A 110 -9.53 9.50 -0.86
CA SER A 110 -8.82 8.99 0.32
C SER A 110 -7.45 9.66 0.49
N LEU A 111 -6.70 9.80 -0.61
CA LEU A 111 -5.40 10.46 -0.62
C LEU A 111 -5.51 11.98 -0.37
N VAL A 112 -6.56 12.63 -0.87
CA VAL A 112 -6.83 14.05 -0.60
C VAL A 112 -7.20 14.25 0.88
N ALA A 113 -8.07 13.40 1.43
CA ALA A 113 -8.39 13.44 2.85
C ALA A 113 -7.14 13.21 3.71
N LEU A 114 -6.29 12.26 3.31
CA LEU A 114 -5.03 11.96 4.01
C LEU A 114 -4.03 13.11 3.92
N SER A 115 -3.95 13.83 2.79
CA SER A 115 -3.05 14.98 2.65
C SER A 115 -3.44 16.17 3.52
N GLN A 116 -4.70 16.25 3.93
CA GLN A 116 -5.23 17.31 4.79
C GLN A 116 -5.16 16.95 6.28
N SER A 117 -5.45 15.69 6.62
CA SER A 117 -5.68 15.27 8.01
C SER A 117 -4.60 14.33 8.58
N GLY A 118 -3.80 13.66 7.74
CA GLY A 118 -2.84 12.63 8.18
C GLY A 118 -1.62 13.17 8.95
N THR A 119 -0.70 12.27 9.32
CA THR A 119 0.61 12.65 9.87
C THR A 119 1.46 13.42 8.86
N LEU A 120 2.49 14.15 9.30
CA LEU A 120 3.39 14.89 8.40
C LEU A 120 3.92 14.01 7.25
N ARG A 121 4.35 12.78 7.57
CA ARG A 121 4.85 11.81 6.60
C ARG A 121 3.75 11.29 5.67
N ALA A 122 2.57 10.98 6.21
CA ALA A 122 1.43 10.55 5.41
C ALA A 122 1.00 11.65 4.43
N ARG A 123 0.96 12.92 4.87
CA ARG A 123 0.63 14.06 4.02
C ARG A 123 1.63 14.25 2.90
N GLN A 124 2.92 14.20 3.20
CA GLN A 124 3.99 14.31 2.20
C GLN A 124 3.87 13.22 1.12
N LYS A 125 3.64 11.97 1.53
CA LYS A 125 3.48 10.83 0.61
C LYS A 125 2.20 10.95 -0.23
N ALA A 126 1.07 11.28 0.40
CA ALA A 126 -0.19 11.50 -0.29
C ALA A 126 -0.07 12.61 -1.35
N GLN A 127 0.58 13.72 -1.00
CA GLN A 127 0.79 14.83 -1.93
C GLN A 127 1.69 14.46 -3.11
N GLN A 128 2.71 13.63 -2.89
CA GLN A 128 3.56 13.13 -3.97
C GLN A 128 2.77 12.26 -4.96
N ILE A 129 1.92 11.35 -4.47
CA ILE A 129 1.06 10.52 -5.32
C ILE A 129 0.08 11.38 -6.13
N ILE A 130 -0.59 12.34 -5.48
CA ILE A 130 -1.51 13.28 -6.14
C ILE A 130 -0.78 14.05 -7.25
N ASN A 131 0.44 14.51 -7.00
CA ASN A 131 1.24 15.23 -8.00
C ASN A 131 1.66 14.31 -9.15
N HIS A 132 1.99 13.05 -8.85
CA HIS A 132 2.30 12.04 -9.86
C HIS A 132 1.10 11.80 -10.80
N PHE A 133 -0.12 11.64 -10.26
CA PHE A 133 -1.34 11.52 -11.05
C PHE A 133 -1.60 12.75 -11.94
N ARG A 134 -1.39 13.96 -11.40
CA ARG A 134 -1.53 15.22 -12.16
C ARG A 134 -0.54 15.29 -13.33
N SER A 135 0.70 14.85 -13.10
CA SER A 135 1.75 14.83 -14.13
C SER A 135 1.40 13.85 -15.25
N GLN A 136 0.97 12.62 -14.92
CA GLN A 136 0.53 11.65 -15.92
C GLN A 136 -0.62 12.16 -16.78
N ARG A 137 -1.65 12.77 -16.17
CA ARG A 137 -2.78 13.33 -16.92
C ARG A 137 -2.34 14.42 -17.92
N LYS A 138 -1.40 15.28 -17.51
CA LYS A 138 -0.84 16.32 -18.41
C LYS A 138 -0.07 15.70 -19.58
N GLY A 139 0.72 14.64 -19.34
CA GLY A 139 1.45 13.92 -20.40
C GLY A 139 0.52 13.28 -21.43
N ILE A 140 -0.59 12.67 -20.98
CA ILE A 140 -1.61 12.10 -21.88
C ILE A 140 -2.26 13.18 -22.75
N ILE A 141 -2.66 14.31 -22.16
CA ILE A 141 -3.29 15.42 -22.89
C ILE A 141 -2.31 16.04 -23.90
N ALA A 142 -1.02 16.15 -23.56
CA ALA A 142 0.00 16.66 -24.48
C ALA A 142 0.19 15.74 -25.70
N LYS A 143 0.21 14.42 -25.50
CA LYS A 143 0.35 13.42 -26.58
C LYS A 143 -0.89 13.30 -27.47
N ALA A 144 -2.08 13.60 -26.94
CA ALA A 144 -3.32 13.62 -27.73
C ALA A 144 -3.46 14.87 -28.64
N LYS A 145 -2.60 15.89 -28.44
CA LYS A 145 -2.59 17.14 -29.20
C LYS A 145 -1.44 17.23 -30.21
N SER A 146 -0.55 16.24 -30.26
CA SER A 146 0.55 16.09 -31.21
C SER A 146 0.21 15.07 -32.28
#